data_AF-A0A7W1M5F3-F1
#
_entry.id   AF-A0A7W1M5F3-F1
#
_cell.length_a   1.000
_cell.length_b   1.000
_cell.length_c   1.000
_cell.angle_alpha   90.00
_cell.angle_beta   90.00
_cell.angle_gamma   90.00
#
_symmetry.space_group_name_H-M   'P 1'
#
loop_
_entity.id
_entity.type
_entity.pdbx_description
1 polymer ?
#
loop_
_entity_poly.entity_id
_entity_poly.type
_entity_poly.pdbx_seq_one_letter_code
_entity_poly.pdbx_strand_id
1 'polypeptide(L)'
;GQAPSPGASAGAGPHAGLLTRPTAAKQRADSRRFAAATQTHVARRWMEGFYPIYASAQRTFGVNWLLLASIHMQETAFSTAPSTYHGLNFAHCCGGPMQFNVTNGPVSTWSRVSNSFIYGPRPATYDHMTAQHPSIYDDFDSIMAAAHLLSADGAGYDLDAAAWGAAYDYYGHDATGVTYADQVLARAIGWSQHGFCINCATDAGLTEAVHGAYGAAVAATLMTPPAKELARVATSRGR
;
A
#
# COMPACT_ATOMS: atom_id res chain seq x y z
N GLY A 1 -52.34 9.13 19.39
CA GLY A 1 -51.51 8.67 18.27
C GLY A 1 -50.42 9.68 18.05
N GLN A 2 -49.19 9.34 18.42
CA GLN A 2 -48.02 10.21 18.30
C GLN A 2 -46.93 9.35 17.67
N ALA A 3 -46.55 9.69 16.44
CA ALA A 3 -45.58 8.94 15.66
C ALA A 3 -44.15 9.23 16.18
N PRO A 4 -43.27 8.22 16.30
CA PRO A 4 -41.88 8.44 16.64
C PRO A 4 -41.06 8.91 15.43
N SER A 5 -40.22 9.92 15.66
CA SER A 5 -39.25 10.47 14.71
C SER A 5 -38.16 9.45 14.32
N PRO A 6 -37.62 9.52 13.09
CA PRO A 6 -36.54 8.64 12.66
C PRO A 6 -35.22 9.04 13.34
N GLY A 7 -34.59 8.06 13.98
CA GLY A 7 -33.27 8.19 14.61
C GLY A 7 -32.20 8.51 13.57
N ALA A 8 -31.44 9.56 13.85
CA ALA A 8 -30.28 9.97 13.08
C ALA A 8 -29.26 8.84 13.00
N SER A 9 -28.83 8.55 11.77
CA SER A 9 -27.71 7.67 11.46
C SER A 9 -26.44 8.17 12.15
N ALA A 10 -25.80 7.31 12.92
CA ALA A 10 -24.49 7.55 13.50
C ALA A 10 -23.48 7.69 12.35
N GLY A 11 -23.02 8.92 12.12
CA GLY A 11 -21.98 9.23 11.15
C GLY A 11 -20.67 8.56 11.53
N ALA A 12 -20.08 7.86 10.56
CA ALA A 12 -18.69 7.45 10.58
C ALA A 12 -17.81 8.69 10.81
N GLY A 13 -17.11 8.71 11.95
CA GLY A 13 -16.16 9.77 12.27
C GLY A 13 -14.89 9.65 11.43
N PRO A 14 -14.26 10.77 11.05
CA PRO A 14 -12.99 10.76 10.33
C PRO A 14 -11.88 10.32 11.29
N HIS A 15 -11.12 9.28 10.92
CA HIS A 15 -9.90 8.88 11.60
C HIS A 15 -8.78 9.91 11.36
N ALA A 16 -8.90 11.08 11.97
CA ALA A 16 -7.81 12.04 12.11
C ALA A 16 -7.09 11.77 13.43
N GLY A 17 -5.96 11.05 13.40
CA GLY A 17 -5.24 10.68 14.62
C GLY A 17 -3.78 10.27 14.41
N LEU A 18 -2.90 11.27 14.27
CA LEU A 18 -1.49 11.25 14.70
C LEU A 18 -0.55 10.21 14.06
N LEU A 19 -0.41 10.23 12.74
CA LEU A 19 0.91 10.01 12.15
C LEU A 19 1.54 11.39 11.96
N THR A 20 2.59 11.69 12.73
CA THR A 20 3.43 12.86 12.49
C THR A 20 3.81 12.87 11.01
N ARG A 21 3.54 13.98 10.30
CA ARG A 21 4.02 14.19 8.92
C ARG A 21 5.49 13.76 8.88
N PRO A 22 5.86 12.74 8.09
CA PRO A 22 7.24 12.29 8.08
C PRO A 22 8.13 13.45 7.66
N THR A 23 9.28 13.56 8.33
CA THR A 23 10.23 14.63 8.06
C THR A 23 10.70 14.54 6.61
N ALA A 24 11.11 15.66 6.02
CA ALA A 24 11.65 15.67 4.66
C ALA A 24 12.85 14.72 4.47
N ALA A 25 13.59 14.43 5.55
CA ALA A 25 14.66 13.43 5.54
C ALA A 25 14.11 12.00 5.37
N LYS A 26 13.03 11.64 6.09
CA LYS A 26 12.35 10.35 5.96
C LYS A 26 11.73 10.20 4.56
N GLN A 27 11.06 11.24 4.06
CA GLN A 27 10.50 11.26 2.71
C GLN A 27 11.56 11.03 1.61
N ARG A 28 12.74 11.65 1.74
CA ARG A 28 13.87 11.42 0.80
C ARG A 28 14.43 10.00 0.90
N ALA A 29 14.53 9.43 2.11
CA ALA A 29 14.99 8.06 2.31
C ALA A 29 14.03 7.06 1.68
N ASP A 30 12.73 7.24 1.90
CA ASP A 30 11.68 6.41 1.31
C ASP A 30 11.68 6.49 -0.22
N SER A 31 11.79 7.69 -0.78
CA SER A 31 11.89 7.90 -2.24
C SER A 31 13.10 7.19 -2.85
N ARG A 32 14.26 7.21 -2.17
CA ARG A 32 15.47 6.50 -2.63
C ARG A 32 15.30 4.98 -2.55
N ARG A 33 14.65 4.47 -1.49
CA ARG A 33 14.36 3.04 -1.34
C ARG A 33 13.50 2.54 -2.50
N PHE A 34 12.48 3.29 -2.86
CA PHE A 34 11.59 2.99 -3.98
C PHE A 34 12.32 2.91 -5.31
N ALA A 35 13.18 3.88 -5.59
CA ALA A 35 14.03 3.84 -6.77
C ALA A 35 15.00 2.65 -6.78
N ALA A 36 15.51 2.23 -5.62
CA ALA A 36 16.42 1.08 -5.52
C ALA A 36 15.69 -0.27 -5.69
N ALA A 37 14.49 -0.41 -5.12
CA ALA A 37 13.67 -1.61 -5.29
C ALA A 37 13.35 -1.86 -6.77
N THR A 38 12.99 -0.81 -7.51
CA THR A 38 12.70 -0.90 -8.96
C THR A 38 13.92 -1.20 -9.83
N GLN A 39 15.13 -1.07 -9.31
CA GLN A 39 16.39 -1.38 -10.02
C GLN A 39 16.89 -2.81 -9.76
N THR A 40 16.31 -3.53 -8.80
CA THR A 40 16.72 -4.90 -8.50
C THR A 40 16.23 -5.83 -9.60
N HIS A 41 17.16 -6.54 -10.24
CA HIS A 41 16.81 -7.51 -11.27
C HIS A 41 16.25 -8.79 -10.64
N VAL A 42 14.98 -9.08 -10.90
CA VAL A 42 14.29 -10.29 -10.42
C VAL A 42 14.25 -11.35 -11.53
N ALA A 43 14.63 -12.58 -11.19
CA ALA A 43 14.58 -13.68 -12.16
C ALA A 43 13.12 -14.05 -12.49
N ARG A 44 12.79 -14.28 -13.76
CA ARG A 44 11.42 -14.64 -14.17
C ARG A 44 10.84 -15.84 -13.41
N ARG A 45 11.66 -16.88 -13.19
CA ARG A 45 11.29 -18.09 -12.41
C ARG A 45 10.82 -17.77 -10.99
N TRP A 46 11.33 -16.69 -10.40
CA TRP A 46 10.97 -16.24 -9.06
C TRP A 46 9.52 -15.72 -9.05
N MET A 47 9.10 -15.03 -10.11
CA MET A 47 7.72 -14.57 -10.27
C MET A 47 6.73 -15.72 -10.45
N GLU A 48 7.13 -16.77 -11.17
CA GLU A 48 6.28 -17.94 -11.41
C GLU A 48 5.83 -18.60 -10.09
N GLY A 49 6.63 -18.49 -9.02
CA GLY A 49 6.25 -18.91 -7.68
C GLY A 49 5.14 -18.05 -7.04
N PHE A 50 5.06 -16.76 -7.36
CA PHE A 50 4.07 -15.84 -6.78
C PHE A 50 2.75 -15.79 -7.52
N TYR A 51 2.73 -16.03 -8.84
CA TYR A 51 1.49 -15.94 -9.63
C TYR A 51 0.33 -16.79 -9.06
N PRO A 52 0.54 -18.06 -8.64
CA PRO A 52 -0.52 -18.84 -8.00
C PRO A 52 -1.09 -18.20 -6.73
N ILE A 53 -0.25 -17.52 -5.94
CA ILE A 53 -0.66 -16.80 -4.73
C ILE A 53 -1.50 -15.59 -5.12
N TYR A 54 -1.03 -14.77 -6.07
CA TYR A 54 -1.80 -13.61 -6.55
C TYR A 54 -3.15 -14.01 -7.13
N ALA A 55 -3.20 -15.11 -7.88
CA ALA A 55 -4.44 -15.62 -8.44
C ALA A 55 -5.41 -16.08 -7.33
N SER A 56 -4.92 -16.66 -6.24
CA SER A 56 -5.73 -17.01 -5.06
C SER A 56 -6.27 -15.75 -4.38
N ALA A 57 -5.40 -14.79 -4.12
CA ALA A 57 -5.74 -13.53 -3.47
C ALA A 57 -6.76 -12.71 -4.27
N GLN A 58 -6.56 -12.56 -5.58
CA GLN A 58 -7.50 -11.91 -6.49
C GLN A 58 -8.87 -12.58 -6.46
N ARG A 59 -8.94 -13.93 -6.58
CA ARG A 59 -10.22 -14.64 -6.54
C ARG A 59 -10.93 -14.50 -5.20
N THR A 60 -10.18 -14.40 -4.11
CA THR A 60 -10.72 -14.35 -2.75
C THR A 60 -11.24 -12.96 -2.40
N PHE A 61 -10.50 -11.90 -2.77
CA PHE A 61 -10.77 -10.53 -2.32
C PHE A 61 -11.18 -9.57 -3.45
N GLY A 62 -11.22 -10.03 -4.70
CA GLY A 62 -11.67 -9.22 -5.83
C GLY A 62 -10.72 -8.08 -6.23
N VAL A 63 -9.45 -8.14 -5.81
CA VAL A 63 -8.44 -7.11 -6.11
C VAL A 63 -7.62 -7.52 -7.33
N ASN A 64 -7.34 -6.57 -8.23
CA ASN A 64 -6.49 -6.82 -9.39
C ASN A 64 -5.11 -7.36 -8.99
N TRP A 65 -4.72 -8.52 -9.53
CA TRP A 65 -3.46 -9.17 -9.22
C TRP A 65 -2.23 -8.34 -9.62
N LEU A 66 -2.33 -7.48 -10.65
CA LEU A 66 -1.26 -6.58 -11.06
C LEU A 66 -1.03 -5.46 -10.04
N LEU A 67 -2.08 -4.99 -9.36
CA LEU A 67 -1.95 -4.03 -8.26
C LEU A 67 -1.18 -4.68 -7.10
N LEU A 68 -1.56 -5.90 -6.72
CA LEU A 68 -0.85 -6.69 -5.70
C LEU A 68 0.61 -6.93 -6.06
N ALA A 69 0.88 -7.36 -7.30
CA ALA A 69 2.24 -7.56 -7.78
C ALA A 69 3.04 -6.26 -7.78
N SER A 70 2.41 -5.13 -8.09
CA SER A 70 3.07 -3.83 -8.12
C SER A 70 3.46 -3.36 -6.71
N ILE A 71 2.60 -3.59 -5.72
CA ILE A 71 2.91 -3.36 -4.30
C ILE A 71 4.04 -4.28 -3.84
N HIS A 72 3.99 -5.58 -4.18
CA HIS A 72 5.06 -6.52 -3.81
C HIS A 72 6.42 -6.09 -4.40
N MET A 73 6.44 -5.61 -5.65
CA MET A 73 7.64 -5.01 -6.25
C MET A 73 8.11 -3.79 -5.45
N GLN A 74 7.18 -2.91 -5.10
CA GLN A 74 7.49 -1.65 -4.42
C GLN A 74 8.05 -1.86 -3.00
N GLU A 75 7.53 -2.86 -2.29
CA GLU A 75 7.89 -3.10 -0.89
C GLU A 75 9.21 -3.85 -0.73
N THR A 76 9.43 -4.90 -1.53
CA THR A 76 10.53 -5.84 -1.31
C THR A 76 11.18 -6.33 -2.60
N ALA A 77 10.87 -5.70 -3.74
CA ALA A 77 11.29 -6.17 -5.06
C ALA A 77 10.97 -7.66 -5.26
N PHE A 78 9.70 -8.01 -5.03
CA PHE A 78 9.23 -9.40 -5.04
C PHE A 78 10.00 -10.29 -4.05
N SER A 79 10.12 -9.86 -2.79
CA SER A 79 10.81 -10.61 -1.73
C SER A 79 12.31 -10.86 -1.92
N THR A 80 12.96 -10.15 -2.84
CA THR A 80 14.42 -10.25 -3.03
C THR A 80 15.20 -9.32 -2.10
N ALA A 81 14.54 -8.35 -1.46
CA ALA A 81 15.17 -7.47 -0.49
C ALA A 81 15.70 -8.28 0.71
N PRO A 82 16.92 -8.00 1.21
CA PRO A 82 17.53 -8.81 2.27
C PRO A 82 16.65 -8.94 3.52
N SER A 83 16.00 -7.87 3.98
CA SER A 83 15.20 -7.87 5.21
C SER A 83 13.81 -8.49 5.08
N THR A 84 13.44 -9.05 3.92
CA THR A 84 12.07 -9.52 3.66
C THR A 84 11.60 -10.53 4.70
N TYR A 85 12.45 -11.50 5.02
CA TYR A 85 12.07 -12.68 5.82
C TYR A 85 12.62 -12.64 7.25
N HIS A 86 13.20 -11.53 7.69
CA HIS A 86 13.73 -11.41 9.03
C HIS A 86 13.74 -9.98 9.55
N GLY A 87 13.32 -9.85 10.80
CA GLY A 87 13.31 -8.58 11.51
C GLY A 87 12.36 -7.56 10.88
N LEU A 88 12.56 -6.31 11.27
CA LEU A 88 11.82 -5.18 10.74
C LEU A 88 12.74 -4.36 9.85
N ASN A 89 12.14 -3.62 8.92
CA ASN A 89 12.87 -2.66 8.10
C ASN A 89 13.52 -1.56 8.95
N PHE A 90 14.26 -0.65 8.31
CA PHE A 90 14.99 0.43 8.98
C PHE A 90 14.11 1.35 9.86
N ALA A 91 12.80 1.40 9.60
CA ALA A 91 11.86 2.17 10.41
C ALA A 91 11.43 1.42 11.68
N HIS A 92 11.92 0.20 11.89
CA HIS A 92 11.60 -0.69 12.99
C HIS A 92 10.09 -0.90 13.18
N CYS A 93 9.33 -0.83 12.08
CA CYS A 93 7.88 -0.94 12.12
C CYS A 93 7.32 -2.11 11.36
N CYS A 94 8.03 -2.54 10.32
CA CYS A 94 7.37 -3.18 9.20
C CYS A 94 8.21 -4.33 8.65
N GLY A 95 7.60 -5.48 8.37
CA GLY A 95 8.31 -6.68 7.93
C GLY A 95 7.51 -7.53 6.94
N GLY A 96 8.15 -8.57 6.41
CA GLY A 96 7.52 -9.49 5.46
C GLY A 96 7.53 -9.03 4.01
N PRO A 97 7.15 -9.92 3.07
CA PRO A 97 7.02 -9.66 1.63
C PRO A 97 6.26 -8.38 1.27
N MET A 98 5.21 -8.09 2.05
CA MET A 98 4.32 -6.96 1.83
C MET A 98 4.52 -5.82 2.85
N GLN A 99 5.61 -5.88 3.64
CA GLN A 99 6.07 -4.82 4.55
C GLN A 99 4.99 -4.30 5.53
N PHE A 100 4.25 -5.22 6.17
CA PHE A 100 3.19 -4.85 7.11
C PHE A 100 3.70 -4.23 8.40
N ASN A 101 3.02 -3.17 8.85
CA ASN A 101 3.25 -2.58 10.16
C ASN A 101 2.84 -3.53 11.32
N VAL A 102 3.73 -3.70 12.29
CA VAL A 102 3.52 -4.49 13.52
C VAL A 102 3.68 -3.71 14.82
N THR A 103 4.11 -2.43 14.79
CA THR A 103 4.50 -1.68 16.00
C THR A 103 3.71 -0.40 16.29
N ASN A 104 3.02 0.20 15.32
CA ASN A 104 2.40 1.53 15.47
C ASN A 104 1.04 1.52 16.21
N GLY A 105 0.99 0.86 17.37
CA GLY A 105 -0.15 0.84 18.29
C GLY A 105 -1.13 -0.33 18.07
N PRO A 106 -1.93 -0.67 19.10
CA PRO A 106 -3.01 -1.66 18.97
C PRO A 106 -4.26 -1.01 18.32
N VAL A 107 -4.87 -1.61 17.31
CA VAL A 107 -4.44 -2.82 16.56
C VAL A 107 -3.48 -2.44 15.43
N SER A 108 -2.34 -3.14 15.32
CA SER A 108 -1.41 -2.93 14.19
C SER A 108 -2.06 -3.37 12.89
N THR A 109 -1.56 -2.89 11.74
CA THR A 109 -2.10 -3.34 10.44
C THR A 109 -2.02 -4.85 10.31
N TRP A 110 -0.88 -5.47 10.63
CA TRP A 110 -0.77 -6.93 10.60
C TRP A 110 -1.82 -7.62 11.49
N SER A 111 -2.04 -7.16 12.73
CA SER A 111 -3.02 -7.80 13.61
C SER A 111 -4.47 -7.75 13.06
N ARG A 112 -4.80 -6.75 12.24
CA ARG A 112 -6.13 -6.62 11.60
C ARG A 112 -6.34 -7.63 10.48
N VAL A 113 -5.29 -7.92 9.70
CA VAL A 113 -5.40 -8.72 8.47
C VAL A 113 -4.64 -10.05 8.50
N SER A 114 -3.95 -10.38 9.59
CA SER A 114 -3.10 -11.57 9.71
C SER A 114 -3.85 -12.88 9.41
N ASN A 115 -5.12 -12.99 9.76
CA ASN A 115 -5.92 -14.21 9.51
C ASN A 115 -6.42 -14.35 8.06
N SER A 116 -6.06 -13.46 7.13
CA SER A 116 -6.61 -13.46 5.76
C SER A 116 -6.30 -14.73 4.97
N PHE A 117 -5.26 -15.47 5.37
CA PHE A 117 -4.87 -16.73 4.76
C PHE A 117 -5.95 -17.82 4.83
N ILE A 118 -6.92 -17.71 5.76
CA ILE A 118 -7.97 -18.73 5.93
C ILE A 118 -9.05 -18.68 4.84
N TYR A 119 -9.16 -17.57 4.09
CA TYR A 119 -10.28 -17.33 3.19
C TYR A 119 -10.08 -17.88 1.77
N GLY A 120 -8.84 -18.18 1.37
CA GLY A 120 -8.52 -18.61 0.03
C GLY A 120 -7.67 -19.88 0.00
N PRO A 121 -7.66 -20.61 -1.13
CA PRO A 121 -6.85 -21.82 -1.26
C PRO A 121 -5.36 -21.48 -1.28
N ARG A 122 -4.61 -22.10 -0.36
CA ARG A 122 -3.14 -22.02 -0.32
C ARG A 122 -2.53 -22.90 -1.43
N PRO A 123 -1.64 -22.35 -2.29
CA PRO A 123 -0.91 -23.17 -3.26
C PRO A 123 -0.07 -24.25 -2.59
N ALA A 124 0.10 -25.39 -3.25
CA ALA A 124 0.81 -26.53 -2.70
C ALA A 124 2.31 -26.26 -2.46
N THR A 125 2.93 -25.41 -3.29
CA THR A 125 4.35 -25.04 -3.21
C THR A 125 4.55 -23.60 -3.67
N TYR A 126 5.45 -22.90 -3.00
CA TYR A 126 6.03 -21.60 -3.41
C TYR A 126 7.32 -21.36 -2.58
N ASP A 127 8.07 -20.30 -2.90
CA ASP A 127 9.46 -20.16 -2.44
C ASP A 127 9.61 -20.04 -0.92
N HIS A 128 8.84 -19.18 -0.23
CA HIS A 128 8.97 -18.98 1.22
C HIS A 128 7.71 -19.37 2.01
N MET A 129 7.49 -20.68 2.13
CA MET A 129 6.48 -21.29 2.99
C MET A 129 6.97 -21.39 4.45
N THR A 130 6.17 -20.94 5.42
CA THR A 130 6.42 -21.21 6.83
C THR A 130 5.57 -22.34 7.37
N ALA A 131 6.01 -23.00 8.46
CA ALA A 131 5.27 -24.11 9.06
C ALA A 131 4.13 -23.66 9.99
N GLN A 132 4.21 -22.45 10.55
CA GLN A 132 3.20 -21.87 11.43
C GLN A 132 2.51 -20.68 10.76
N HIS A 133 1.21 -20.56 10.99
CA HIS A 133 0.36 -19.49 10.47
C HIS A 133 -0.50 -18.86 11.59
N PRO A 134 -0.81 -17.55 11.51
CA PRO A 134 -0.33 -16.62 10.49
C PRO A 134 1.14 -16.24 10.70
N SER A 135 1.87 -16.05 9.60
CA SER A 135 3.26 -15.59 9.60
C SER A 135 3.42 -14.39 8.67
N ILE A 136 3.91 -13.27 9.21
CA ILE A 136 4.22 -12.08 8.40
C ILE A 136 5.34 -12.37 7.37
N TYR A 137 6.15 -13.40 7.61
CA TYR A 137 7.25 -13.77 6.70
C TYR A 137 6.86 -14.87 5.71
N ASP A 138 5.62 -15.34 5.71
CA ASP A 138 5.13 -16.29 4.71
C ASP A 138 4.54 -15.52 3.51
N ASP A 139 4.96 -15.89 2.29
CA ASP A 139 4.53 -15.17 1.08
C ASP A 139 3.01 -15.23 0.89
N PHE A 140 2.40 -16.39 1.14
CA PHE A 140 0.96 -16.54 0.99
C PHE A 140 0.21 -15.73 2.05
N ASP A 141 0.59 -15.83 3.32
CA ASP A 141 -0.09 -15.09 4.38
C ASP A 141 0.01 -13.57 4.16
N SER A 142 1.19 -13.07 3.82
CA SER A 142 1.40 -11.65 3.55
C SER A 142 0.63 -11.17 2.31
N ILE A 143 0.67 -11.90 1.19
CA ILE A 143 -0.04 -11.47 -0.02
C ILE A 143 -1.56 -11.55 0.16
N MET A 144 -2.08 -12.57 0.86
CA MET A 144 -3.50 -12.66 1.21
C MET A 144 -3.93 -11.52 2.13
N ALA A 145 -3.12 -11.17 3.13
CA ALA A 145 -3.36 -10.04 4.00
C ALA A 145 -3.38 -8.71 3.24
N ALA A 146 -2.50 -8.52 2.26
CA ALA A 146 -2.46 -7.31 1.44
C ALA A 146 -3.69 -7.18 0.55
N ALA A 147 -4.13 -8.29 -0.06
CA ALA A 147 -5.35 -8.30 -0.85
C ALA A 147 -6.60 -8.02 -0.02
N HIS A 148 -6.69 -8.55 1.20
CA HIS A 148 -7.78 -8.22 2.10
C HIS A 148 -7.78 -6.73 2.46
N LEU A 149 -6.62 -6.16 2.81
CA LEU A 149 -6.51 -4.74 3.15
C LEU A 149 -6.95 -3.86 1.97
N LEU A 150 -6.41 -4.09 0.78
CA LEU A 150 -6.76 -3.31 -0.42
C LEU A 150 -8.25 -3.43 -0.78
N SER A 151 -8.84 -4.61 -0.63
CA SER A 151 -10.27 -4.84 -0.85
C SER A 151 -11.12 -4.06 0.16
N ALA A 152 -10.73 -4.07 1.44
CA ALA A 152 -11.39 -3.32 2.49
C ALA A 152 -11.30 -1.79 2.26
N ASP A 153 -10.19 -1.33 1.67
CA ASP A 153 -9.97 0.06 1.27
C ASP A 153 -10.61 0.40 -0.09
N GLY A 154 -11.34 -0.55 -0.70
CA GLY A 154 -12.21 -0.33 -1.86
C GLY A 154 -11.59 -0.66 -3.22
N ALA A 155 -10.35 -1.18 -3.28
CA ALA A 155 -9.78 -1.63 -4.54
C ALA A 155 -10.54 -2.84 -5.11
N GLY A 156 -10.82 -2.81 -6.41
CA GLY A 156 -11.44 -3.90 -7.15
C GLY A 156 -10.54 -4.48 -8.23
N TYR A 157 -11.16 -5.08 -9.25
CA TYR A 157 -10.48 -5.56 -10.45
C TYR A 157 -10.01 -4.43 -11.37
N ASP A 158 -10.65 -3.26 -11.28
CA ASP A 158 -10.32 -2.12 -12.11
C ASP A 158 -9.12 -1.34 -11.52
N LEU A 159 -8.24 -0.86 -12.40
CA LEU A 159 -7.06 -0.07 -12.04
C LEU A 159 -7.42 1.43 -12.14
N ASP A 160 -8.27 1.88 -11.22
CA ASP A 160 -8.91 3.19 -11.24
C ASP A 160 -8.60 4.05 -9.98
N ALA A 161 -9.44 5.05 -9.72
CA ALA A 161 -9.30 5.92 -8.57
C ALA A 161 -9.40 5.18 -7.22
N ALA A 162 -10.19 4.10 -7.13
CA ALA A 162 -10.30 3.30 -5.92
C ALA A 162 -9.02 2.48 -5.69
N ALA A 163 -8.46 1.90 -6.77
CA ALA A 163 -7.15 1.25 -6.70
C ALA A 163 -6.03 2.24 -6.29
N TRP A 164 -6.05 3.47 -6.81
CA TRP A 164 -5.12 4.52 -6.41
C TRP A 164 -5.28 4.86 -4.92
N GLY A 165 -6.51 5.08 -4.46
CA GLY A 165 -6.83 5.41 -3.07
C GLY A 165 -6.36 4.31 -2.11
N ALA A 166 -6.65 3.05 -2.42
CA ALA A 166 -6.21 1.92 -1.61
C ALA A 166 -4.67 1.82 -1.55
N ALA A 167 -3.96 2.09 -2.66
CA ALA A 167 -2.49 2.12 -2.65
C ALA A 167 -1.93 3.29 -1.83
N TYR A 168 -2.62 4.44 -1.82
CA TYR A 168 -2.28 5.59 -0.98
C TYR A 168 -2.46 5.27 0.51
N ASP A 169 -3.58 4.64 0.86
CA ASP A 169 -3.90 4.20 2.22
C ASP A 169 -2.94 3.10 2.71
N TYR A 170 -2.53 2.21 1.81
CA TYR A 170 -1.56 1.14 2.08
C TYR A 170 -0.22 1.68 2.61
N TYR A 171 0.28 2.76 1.99
CA TYR A 171 1.54 3.38 2.39
C TYR A 171 1.37 4.37 3.56
N GLY A 172 0.43 5.30 3.43
CA GLY A 172 0.20 6.38 4.39
C GLY A 172 0.01 7.77 3.75
N HIS A 173 -0.65 8.66 4.50
CA HIS A 173 -1.20 9.90 3.98
C HIS A 173 -0.22 11.08 3.97
N ASP A 174 0.79 11.01 3.11
CA ASP A 174 1.75 12.09 2.89
C ASP A 174 2.18 12.22 1.42
N ALA A 175 3.10 13.14 1.12
CA ALA A 175 3.56 13.38 -0.25
C ALA A 175 4.33 12.18 -0.84
N THR A 176 5.01 11.41 0.01
CA THR A 176 5.64 10.15 -0.40
C THR A 176 4.58 9.10 -0.71
N GLY A 177 3.50 9.05 0.06
CA GLY A 177 2.34 8.20 -0.23
C GLY A 177 1.71 8.50 -1.58
N VAL A 178 1.59 9.78 -1.95
CA VAL A 178 1.12 10.17 -3.29
C VAL A 178 2.04 9.57 -4.36
N THR A 179 3.35 9.78 -4.21
CA THR A 179 4.36 9.24 -5.15
C THR A 179 4.32 7.72 -5.23
N TYR A 180 4.12 7.04 -4.10
CA TYR A 180 3.98 5.59 -4.01
C TYR A 180 2.76 5.11 -4.80
N ALA A 181 1.59 5.68 -4.54
CA ALA A 181 0.34 5.31 -5.21
C ALA A 181 0.41 5.56 -6.72
N ASP A 182 1.00 6.68 -7.13
CA ASP A 182 1.23 7.00 -8.55
C ASP A 182 2.08 5.93 -9.24
N GLN A 183 3.22 5.58 -8.65
CA GLN A 183 4.14 4.58 -9.22
C GLN A 183 3.54 3.17 -9.24
N VAL A 184 2.85 2.79 -8.16
CA VAL A 184 2.23 1.46 -8.02
C VAL A 184 1.14 1.29 -9.06
N LEU A 185 0.23 2.26 -9.17
CA LEU A 185 -0.88 2.16 -10.11
C LEU A 185 -0.41 2.29 -11.55
N ALA A 186 0.50 3.22 -11.86
CA ALA A 186 1.05 3.37 -13.21
C ALA A 186 1.75 2.09 -13.70
N ARG A 187 2.50 1.42 -12.82
CA ARG A 187 3.13 0.13 -13.14
C ARG A 187 2.11 -0.97 -13.41
N ALA A 188 1.07 -1.07 -12.57
CA ALA A 188 0.00 -2.05 -12.77
C ALA A 188 -0.75 -1.80 -14.10
N ILE A 189 -1.04 -0.54 -14.42
CA ILE A 189 -1.66 -0.15 -15.70
C ILE A 189 -0.73 -0.51 -16.88
N GLY A 190 0.54 -0.15 -16.80
CA GLY A 190 1.52 -0.47 -17.85
C GLY A 190 1.64 -1.97 -18.11
N TRP A 191 1.68 -2.79 -17.06
CA TRP A 191 1.66 -4.25 -17.20
C TRP A 191 0.35 -4.79 -17.78
N SER A 192 -0.78 -4.18 -17.46
CA SER A 192 -2.08 -4.55 -18.03
C SER A 192 -2.13 -4.25 -19.53
N GLN A 193 -1.60 -3.10 -19.97
CA GLN A 193 -1.66 -2.63 -21.35
C GLN A 193 -0.60 -3.26 -22.27
N HIS A 194 0.59 -3.53 -21.74
CA HIS A 194 1.77 -3.93 -22.54
C HIS A 194 2.29 -5.33 -22.21
N GLY A 195 1.59 -6.04 -21.32
CA GLY A 195 2.03 -7.32 -20.78
C GLY A 195 2.93 -7.14 -19.56
N PHE A 196 2.84 -8.12 -18.66
CA PHE A 196 3.59 -8.10 -17.41
C PHE A 196 5.10 -8.17 -17.66
N CYS A 197 5.85 -7.22 -17.12
CA CYS A 197 7.29 -7.15 -17.22
C CYS A 197 7.94 -6.82 -15.87
N ILE A 198 8.46 -7.85 -15.21
CA ILE A 198 8.98 -7.76 -13.85
C ILE A 198 10.16 -6.79 -13.67
N ASN A 199 11.01 -6.67 -14.69
CA ASN A 199 12.23 -5.84 -14.64
C ASN A 199 12.12 -4.57 -15.49
N CYS A 200 10.94 -4.27 -16.04
CA CYS A 200 10.74 -3.02 -16.76
C CYS A 200 10.58 -1.88 -15.77
N ALA A 201 11.22 -0.75 -16.08
CA ALA A 201 10.97 0.48 -15.35
C ALA A 201 9.50 0.88 -15.47
N THR A 202 8.94 1.52 -14.44
CA THR A 202 7.63 2.18 -14.54
C THR A 202 7.73 3.30 -15.57
N ASP A 203 6.79 3.35 -16.50
CA ASP A 203 6.71 4.41 -17.50
C ASP A 203 6.46 5.77 -16.84
N ALA A 204 7.32 6.75 -17.13
CA ALA A 204 7.26 8.07 -16.53
C ALA A 204 6.01 8.86 -16.99
N GLY A 205 5.61 8.71 -18.26
CA GLY A 205 4.41 9.34 -18.80
C GLY A 205 3.13 8.75 -18.20
N LEU A 206 3.07 7.44 -17.98
CA LEU A 206 1.96 6.82 -17.23
C LEU A 206 1.92 7.30 -15.78
N THR A 207 3.09 7.44 -15.13
CA THR A 207 3.16 7.96 -13.77
C THR A 207 2.64 9.40 -13.69
N GLU A 208 3.03 10.26 -14.64
CA GLU A 208 2.53 11.64 -14.73
C GLU A 208 1.02 11.68 -15.01
N ALA A 209 0.51 10.81 -15.89
CA ALA A 209 -0.91 10.71 -16.19
C ALA A 209 -1.74 10.28 -14.96
N VAL A 210 -1.27 9.27 -14.21
CA VAL A 210 -1.90 8.84 -12.95
C VAL A 210 -1.84 9.96 -11.91
N HIS A 211 -0.70 10.64 -11.78
CA HIS A 211 -0.56 11.78 -10.89
C HIS A 211 -1.56 12.88 -11.23
N GLY A 212 -1.67 13.26 -12.50
CA GLY A 212 -2.64 14.26 -12.95
C GLY A 212 -4.08 13.85 -12.70
N ALA A 213 -4.41 12.57 -12.86
CA ALA A 213 -5.75 12.05 -12.66
C ALA A 213 -6.17 11.99 -11.18
N TYR A 214 -5.27 11.58 -10.28
CA TYR A 214 -5.62 11.24 -8.90
C TYR A 214 -4.72 11.94 -7.86
N GLY A 215 -3.40 11.91 -8.04
CA GLY A 215 -2.42 12.38 -7.05
C GLY A 215 -2.33 13.90 -6.87
N ALA A 216 -2.49 14.68 -7.94
CA ALA A 216 -2.24 16.13 -7.95
C ALA A 216 -3.15 16.89 -6.98
N ALA A 217 -4.44 16.52 -6.95
CA ALA A 217 -5.41 17.12 -6.03
C ALA A 217 -5.05 16.83 -4.57
N VAL A 218 -4.70 15.58 -4.24
CA VAL A 218 -4.28 15.18 -2.90
C VAL A 218 -2.99 15.89 -2.49
N ALA A 219 -1.98 15.94 -3.38
CA ALA A 219 -0.73 16.64 -3.14
C ALA A 219 -0.95 18.13 -2.82
N ALA A 220 -1.84 18.81 -3.55
CA ALA A 220 -2.16 20.22 -3.30
C ALA A 220 -2.75 20.44 -1.89
N THR A 221 -3.57 19.52 -1.38
CA THR A 221 -4.10 19.60 -0.01
C THR A 221 -3.00 19.48 1.06
N LEU A 222 -1.96 18.69 0.80
CA LEU A 222 -0.85 18.51 1.72
C LEU A 222 0.05 19.75 1.81
N MET A 223 0.16 20.53 0.73
CA MET A 223 0.97 21.75 0.69
C MET A 223 0.29 22.97 1.33
N THR A 224 -1.02 22.88 1.60
CA THR A 224 -1.74 23.96 2.26
C THR A 224 -1.50 23.90 3.78
N PRO A 225 -0.90 24.93 4.41
CA PRO A 225 -0.74 24.94 5.87
C PRO A 225 -2.11 24.97 6.56
N PRO A 226 -2.28 24.30 7.71
CA PRO A 226 -3.54 24.33 8.43
C PRO A 226 -3.88 25.77 8.85
N ALA A 227 -5.15 26.14 8.79
CA ALA A 227 -5.62 27.50 9.10
C ALA A 227 -5.17 28.02 10.49
N LYS A 228 -4.94 27.12 11.45
CA LYS A 228 -4.38 27.44 12.78
C LYS A 228 -2.94 27.96 12.75
N GLU A 229 -2.14 27.56 11.76
CA GLU A 229 -0.74 27.97 11.63
C GLU A 229 -0.60 29.34 10.94
N LEU A 230 -1.48 29.63 9.98
CA LEU A 230 -1.62 30.96 9.38
C LEU A 230 -2.03 32.02 10.42
N ALA A 231 -2.93 31.66 11.35
CA ALA A 231 -3.33 32.55 12.44
C ALA A 231 -2.19 32.86 13.45
N ARG A 232 -1.29 31.90 13.69
CA ARG A 232 -0.10 32.07 14.55
C ARG A 232 0.99 32.92 13.90
N VAL A 233 1.22 32.77 12.60
CA VAL A 233 2.21 33.57 11.86
C VAL A 233 1.72 35.01 11.67
N ALA A 234 0.40 35.21 11.50
CA ALA A 234 -0.19 36.54 11.44
C ALA A 234 -0.06 37.31 12.78
N THR A 235 -0.11 36.62 13.92
CA THR A 235 0.05 37.24 15.25
C THR A 235 1.51 37.48 15.66
N SER A 236 2.49 36.78 15.08
CA SER A 236 3.91 36.99 15.37
C SER A 236 4.58 38.08 14.53
N ARG A 237 3.99 38.46 13.39
CA ARG A 237 4.47 39.58 12.55
C ARG A 237 3.85 40.95 12.90
N GLY A 238 2.94 40.98 13.87
CA GLY A 238 2.27 42.20 14.33
C GLY A 238 2.80 42.78 15.66
N ARG A 239 4.01 42.40 16.09
CA ARG A 239 4.70 42.98 17.26
C ARG A 239 6.02 43.61 16.86
#